data_AF-X1BQ67-F1
#
_entry.id   AF-X1BQ67-F1
#
_cell.length_a   1.000
_cell.length_b   1.000
_cell.length_c   1.000
_cell.angle_alpha   90.00
_cell.angle_beta   90.00
_cell.angle_gamma   90.00
#
_symmetry.space_group_name_H-M   'P 1'
#
loop_
_entity.id
_entity.type
_entity.pdbx_description
1 polymer ?
#
loop_
_entity_poly.entity_id
_entity_poly.type
_entity_poly.pdbx_seq_one_letter_code
_entity_poly.pdbx_strand_id
1 'polypeptide(L)'
;MCGFKAENLHEISPIVEKLKADYPEQEWNIVNSKFKQYDFLLCGFAGDRDEAHKIGLAVVRKHLPESLHLLYWIKEINLLKYNIGKTDGL
;
A
#
# COMPACT_ATOMS: atom_id res chain seq x y z
N MET A 1 -2.82 2.02 3.22
CA MET A 1 -4.02 1.19 2.99
C MET A 1 -5.11 2.06 2.39
N CYS A 2 -5.05 2.23 1.07
CA CYS A 2 -6.15 2.83 0.31
C CYS A 2 -7.13 1.69 -0.03
N GLY A 3 -8.35 1.69 0.51
CA GLY A 3 -9.34 0.66 0.18
C GLY A 3 -10.17 1.05 -1.04
N PHE A 4 -10.36 0.14 -2.00
CA PHE A 4 -11.10 0.43 -3.24
C PHE A 4 -11.92 -0.77 -3.76
N LYS A 5 -12.90 -0.48 -4.62
CA LYS A 5 -13.75 -1.47 -5.29
C LYS A 5 -13.07 -2.02 -6.54
N ALA A 6 -13.43 -3.24 -6.94
CA ALA A 6 -12.83 -3.91 -8.09
C ALA A 6 -13.03 -3.15 -9.40
N GLU A 7 -14.16 -2.43 -9.54
CA GLU A 7 -14.40 -1.52 -10.66
C GLU A 7 -13.34 -0.43 -10.79
N ASN A 8 -12.69 -0.04 -9.68
CA ASN A 8 -11.65 1.00 -9.66
C ASN A 8 -10.22 0.48 -9.91
N LEU A 9 -10.06 -0.81 -10.22
CA LEU A 9 -8.75 -1.42 -10.38
C LEU A 9 -7.97 -0.82 -11.56
N HIS A 10 -8.68 -0.43 -12.62
CA HIS A 10 -8.08 0.11 -13.83
C HIS A 10 -7.52 1.53 -13.64
N GLU A 11 -8.13 2.37 -12.79
CA GLU A 11 -7.58 3.68 -12.44
C GLU A 11 -6.42 3.57 -11.44
N ILE A 12 -6.46 2.58 -10.55
CA ILE A 12 -5.45 2.44 -9.48
C ILE A 12 -4.18 1.72 -9.96
N SER A 13 -4.27 0.77 -10.88
CA SER A 13 -3.10 0.00 -11.34
C SER A 13 -1.95 0.87 -11.86
N PRO A 14 -2.18 1.90 -12.72
CA PRO A 14 -1.10 2.79 -13.17
C PRO A 14 -0.45 3.58 -12.02
N ILE A 15 -1.21 3.90 -10.98
CA ILE A 15 -0.71 4.63 -9.81
C ILE A 15 0.21 3.74 -8.99
N VAL A 16 -0.11 2.46 -8.85
CA VAL A 16 0.74 1.49 -8.14
C VAL A 16 2.05 1.31 -8.87
N GLU A 17 2.03 1.18 -10.19
CA GLU A 17 3.26 1.05 -10.98
C GLU A 17 4.14 2.31 -10.88
N LYS A 18 3.52 3.50 -10.84
CA LYS A 18 4.25 4.74 -10.55
C LYS A 18 4.87 4.75 -9.15
N LEU A 19 4.11 4.34 -8.14
CA LEU A 19 4.61 4.26 -6.75
C LEU A 19 5.79 3.29 -6.62
N LYS A 20 5.73 2.13 -7.28
CA LYS A 20 6.84 1.16 -7.32
C LYS A 20 8.07 1.71 -8.02
N ALA A 21 7.89 2.49 -9.09
CA ALA A 21 9.00 3.08 -9.83
C ALA A 21 9.66 4.24 -9.07
N ASP A 22 8.85 5.11 -8.44
CA ASP A 22 9.33 6.32 -7.77
C ASP A 22 9.84 6.03 -6.34
N TYR A 23 9.30 5.01 -5.67
CA TYR A 23 9.58 4.65 -4.27
C TYR A 23 9.74 3.11 -4.11
N PRO A 24 10.72 2.48 -4.77
CA PRO A 24 10.88 1.03 -4.79
C PRO A 24 11.14 0.41 -3.41
N GLU A 25 11.71 1.17 -2.47
CA GLU A 25 12.00 0.76 -1.10
C GLU A 25 10.77 0.55 -0.22
N GLN A 26 9.59 0.98 -0.68
CA GLN A 26 8.34 0.93 0.09
C GLN A 26 7.40 -0.21 -0.34
N GLU A 27 7.88 -1.15 -1.17
CA GLU A 27 7.19 -2.38 -1.58
C GLU A 27 5.66 -2.21 -1.84
N TRP A 28 5.32 -1.31 -2.76
CA TRP A 28 3.92 -0.99 -3.08
C TRP A 28 3.19 -2.15 -3.75
N ASN A 29 2.02 -2.53 -3.23
CA ASN A 29 1.24 -3.68 -3.67
C ASN A 29 -0.28 -3.47 -3.56
N ILE A 30 -1.04 -4.21 -4.38
CA ILE A 30 -2.50 -4.36 -4.26
C ILE A 30 -2.77 -5.72 -3.63
N VAL A 31 -3.57 -5.76 -2.57
CA VAL A 31 -3.95 -7.00 -1.89
C VAL A 31 -5.47 -7.12 -1.74
N ASN A 32 -5.99 -8.34 -1.63
CA ASN A 32 -7.40 -8.57 -1.34
C ASN A 32 -7.79 -7.97 0.03
N SER A 33 -8.90 -7.25 0.06
CA SER A 33 -9.45 -6.69 1.29
C SER A 33 -10.15 -7.75 2.13
N LYS A 34 -9.98 -7.67 3.47
CA LYS A 34 -10.80 -8.41 4.44
C LYS A 34 -12.04 -7.62 4.89
N PHE A 35 -12.13 -6.36 4.50
CA PHE A 35 -13.22 -5.45 4.86
C PHE A 35 -14.27 -5.47 3.77
N LYS A 36 -15.52 -5.81 4.12
CA LYS A 36 -16.63 -6.01 3.16
C LYS A 36 -16.91 -4.81 2.24
N GLN A 37 -16.58 -3.60 2.69
CA GLN A 37 -16.78 -2.39 1.92
C GLN A 37 -15.74 -2.16 0.80
N TYR A 38 -14.65 -2.92 0.76
CA TYR A 38 -13.62 -2.83 -0.29
C TYR A 38 -13.32 -4.21 -0.85
N ASP A 39 -12.96 -4.27 -2.13
CA ASP A 39 -12.50 -5.52 -2.75
C ASP A 39 -10.98 -5.64 -2.63
N PHE A 40 -10.28 -4.51 -2.76
CA PHE A 40 -8.83 -4.42 -2.73
C PHE A 40 -8.30 -3.34 -1.80
N LEU A 41 -7.02 -3.45 -1.46
CA LEU A 41 -6.26 -2.51 -0.64
C LEU A 41 -4.92 -2.18 -1.31
N LEU A 42 -4.58 -0.90 -1.40
CA LEU A 42 -3.22 -0.42 -1.74
C LEU A 42 -2.37 -0.35 -0.47
N CYS A 43 -1.27 -1.09 -0.43
CA CYS A 43 -0.34 -1.17 0.69
C CYS A 43 1.07 -0.78 0.24
N GLY A 44 1.79 -0.03 1.07
CA GLY A 44 3.24 0.10 1.00
C GLY A 44 3.82 -0.43 2.31
N PHE A 45 4.92 -1.18 2.23
CA PHE A 45 5.70 -1.65 3.37
C PHE A 45 7.01 -0.87 3.41
N ALA A 46 7.15 -0.01 4.40
CA ALA A 46 8.30 0.88 4.53
C ALA A 46 8.85 0.85 5.97
N GLY A 47 10.10 1.28 6.11
CA GLY A 47 10.73 1.51 7.42
C GLY A 47 10.01 2.58 8.24
N ASP A 48 9.50 3.61 7.57
CA ASP A 48 8.68 4.68 8.15
C ASP A 48 7.26 4.64 7.59
N ARG A 49 6.32 4.33 8.47
CA ARG A 49 4.89 4.27 8.16
C ARG A 49 4.33 5.63 7.74
N ASP A 50 4.71 6.69 8.43
CA ASP A 50 4.12 8.02 8.26
C ASP A 50 4.62 8.67 6.98
N GLU A 51 5.87 8.39 6.59
CA GLU A 51 6.40 8.76 5.28
C GLU A 51 5.65 8.07 4.14
N ALA A 52 5.51 6.75 4.20
CA ALA A 52 4.72 5.99 3.21
C ALA A 52 3.27 6.47 3.16
N HIS A 53 2.70 6.90 4.29
CA HIS A 53 1.38 7.52 4.32
C HIS A 53 1.29 8.79 3.49
N LYS A 54 2.20 9.72 3.73
CA LYS A 54 2.23 11.02 3.05
C LYS A 54 2.41 10.84 1.55
N ILE A 55 3.33 9.97 1.16
CA ILE A 55 3.61 9.68 -0.26
C ILE A 55 2.40 9.05 -0.94
N GLY A 56 1.88 7.93 -0.39
CA GLY A 56 0.74 7.24 -0.97
C GLY A 56 -0.48 8.15 -1.10
N LEU A 57 -0.75 8.99 -0.10
CA LEU A 57 -1.86 9.94 -0.12
C LEU A 57 -1.65 11.05 -1.17
N ALA A 58 -0.44 11.61 -1.26
CA ALA A 58 -0.12 12.66 -2.23
C ALA A 58 -0.28 12.17 -3.68
N VAL A 59 0.22 10.96 -3.97
CA VAL A 59 0.13 10.37 -5.30
C VAL A 59 -1.33 10.01 -5.63
N VAL A 60 -2.06 9.39 -4.70
CA VAL A 60 -3.49 9.07 -4.89
C VAL A 60 -4.29 10.33 -5.19
N ARG A 61 -4.14 11.40 -4.39
CA ARG A 61 -4.87 12.66 -4.60
C ARG A 61 -4.52 13.35 -5.91
N LYS A 62 -3.29 13.20 -6.40
CA LYS A 62 -2.85 13.81 -7.65
C LYS A 62 -3.43 13.11 -8.89
N HIS A 63 -3.69 11.81 -8.79
CA HIS A 63 -3.97 10.96 -9.95
C HIS A 63 -5.37 10.36 -9.98
N LEU A 64 -6.10 10.34 -8.86
CA LEU A 64 -7.47 9.84 -8.81
C LEU A 64 -8.50 10.98 -8.87
N PRO A 65 -9.58 10.81 -9.64
CA PRO A 65 -10.70 11.75 -9.64
C PRO A 65 -11.24 11.97 -8.23
N GLU A 66 -11.58 13.21 -7.87
CA GLU A 66 -12.17 13.54 -6.56
C GLU A 66 -13.48 12.80 -6.29
N SER A 67 -14.18 12.36 -7.33
CA SER A 67 -15.40 11.54 -7.25
C SER A 67 -15.15 10.14 -6.67
N LEU A 68 -13.90 9.67 -6.67
CA LEU A 68 -13.51 8.44 -5.97
C LEU A 68 -13.14 8.79 -4.53
N HIS A 69 -14.12 8.71 -3.63
CA HIS A 69 -13.93 8.85 -2.19
C HIS A 69 -13.15 7.66 -1.63
N LEU A 70 -11.84 7.65 -1.84
CA LEU A 70 -10.96 6.63 -1.30
C LEU A 70 -10.70 6.89 0.18
N LEU A 71 -11.24 5.99 1.01
CA LEU A 71 -11.00 5.97 2.45
C LEU A 71 -9.63 5.31 2.70
N TYR A 72 -8.76 6.05 3.38
CA TYR A 72 -7.42 5.60 3.72
C TYR A 72 -7.36 5.05 5.14
N TRP A 73 -6.55 4.02 5.33
CA TRP A 73 -6.04 3.53 6.62
C TRP A 73 -4.56 3.25 6.42
N ILE A 74 -3.72 3.29 7.45
CA ILE A 74 -2.35 2.77 7.35
C ILE A 74 -2.05 1.98 8.61
N LYS A 75 -1.48 0.79 8.41
CA LYS A 75 -1.06 -0.08 9.50
C LYS A 75 0.45 0.00 9.63
N GLU A 76 0.92 0.36 10.82
CA GLU A 76 2.31 0.21 11.21
C GLU A 76 2.64 -1.27 11.28
N ILE A 77 3.69 -1.69 10.57
CA ILE A 77 4.34 -2.97 10.87
C ILE A 77 5.63 -2.60 11.57
N ASN A 78 5.73 -2.91 12.87
CA ASN A 78 7.04 -2.98 13.50
C ASN A 78 7.86 -4.00 12.70
N LEU A 79 8.86 -3.53 11.95
CA LEU A 79 9.90 -4.35 11.31
C LEU A 79 10.79 -4.98 12.40
N LEU A 80 10.19 -5.72 13.34
CA LEU A 80 10.90 -6.52 14.32
C LEU A 80 11.05 -7.94 13.77
N LYS A 81 12.22 -8.14 13.15
CA LYS A 81 12.97 -9.41 13.08
C LYS A 81 12.37 -10.53 12.22
N TYR A 82 12.35 -10.36 10.90
CA TYR A 82 12.72 -11.49 10.04
C TYR A 82 14.24 -11.48 9.88
N ASN A 83 14.94 -11.88 10.94
CA ASN A 83 16.31 -12.34 10.81
C ASN A 83 16.25 -13.64 9.99
N ILE A 84 16.56 -13.51 8.70
CA ILE A 84 17.13 -14.60 7.93
C ILE A 84 18.42 -15.00 8.67
N GLY A 85 18.46 -16.23 9.20
CA GLY A 85 19.68 -16.83 9.73
C GLY A 85 19.68 -17.13 11.24
N LYS A 86 19.21 -18.33 11.59
CA LYS A 86 20.01 -19.33 12.30
C LYS A 86 19.38 -20.71 12.09
N THR A 87 19.78 -21.36 10.99
CA THR A 87 20.13 -22.77 11.08
C THR A 87 21.30 -22.87 12.04
N ASP A 88 21.07 -23.34 13.26
CA ASP A 88 22.08 -23.97 14.11
C ASP A 88 21.34 -24.96 15.01
N GLY A 89 21.76 -26.23 14.93
CA GLY A 89 21.03 -27.36 15.47
C GLY A 89 21.01 -27.45 16.99
N LEU A 90 20.01 -28.18 17.47
CA LEU A 90 20.07 -29.26 18.48
C LEU A 90 18.70 -29.92 18.56
#